data_AF-A0A651DVT9-F1
#
_entry.id   AF-A0A651DVT9-F1
#
_cell.length_a   1.000
_cell.length_b   1.000
_cell.length_c   1.000
_cell.angle_alpha   90.00
_cell.angle_beta   90.00
_cell.angle_gamma   90.00
#
_symmetry.space_group_name_H-M   'P 1'
#
loop_
_entity.id
_entity.type
_entity.pdbx_description
1 polymer ?
#
loop_
_entity_poly.entity_id
_entity_poly.type
_entity_poly.pdbx_seq_one_letter_code
_entity_poly.pdbx_strand_id
1 'polypeptide(L)'
;MGVAAAIVFIVPARSMDAELIGKPPSEIIERYGAPDRLFIEQTASDTDHFIVLLYADYRYFYFYENELWQIRVDERSEHTLSGVSIGDLVDDVAFEIGPPDWNRDSGESASFRLPDHDHPVELRVYVDGDGLIHDIYLYRMDF
;
A
#
# COMPACT_ATOMS: atom_id res chain seq x y z
N MET A 1 -2.55 -35.82 26.42
CA MET A 1 -1.41 -35.07 25.87
C MET A 1 -1.97 -33.99 24.97
N GLY A 2 -2.05 -32.75 25.45
CA GLY A 2 -2.50 -31.61 24.65
C GLY A 2 -1.27 -30.99 24.00
N VAL A 3 -1.25 -30.95 22.67
CA VAL A 3 -0.25 -30.17 21.93
C VAL A 3 -0.75 -28.74 21.96
N ALA A 4 -0.08 -27.89 22.74
CA ALA A 4 -0.25 -26.45 22.63
C ALA A 4 0.29 -26.03 21.27
N ALA A 5 -0.60 -25.63 20.36
CA ALA A 5 -0.19 -24.96 19.14
C ALA A 5 0.43 -23.63 19.55
N ALA A 6 1.75 -23.51 19.37
CA ALA A 6 2.42 -22.22 19.46
C ALA A 6 1.91 -21.38 18.28
N ILE A 7 1.04 -20.42 18.58
CA ILE A 7 0.68 -19.36 17.64
C ILE A 7 1.93 -18.50 17.51
N VAL A 8 2.68 -18.72 16.43
CA VAL A 8 3.75 -17.82 16.02
C VAL A 8 3.06 -16.60 15.43
N PHE A 9 3.01 -15.50 16.18
CA PHE A 9 2.70 -14.20 15.61
C PHE A 9 3.87 -13.86 14.68
N ILE A 10 3.67 -14.02 13.37
CA ILE A 10 4.57 -13.42 12.39
C ILE A 10 4.27 -11.93 12.48
N VAL A 11 5.07 -11.21 13.27
CA VAL A 11 5.17 -9.76 13.08
C VAL A 11 5.61 -9.59 11.63
N PRO A 12 4.84 -8.93 10.76
CA PRO A 12 5.27 -8.76 9.38
C PRO A 12 6.63 -8.07 9.42
N ALA A 13 7.63 -8.73 8.85
CA ALA A 13 8.95 -8.14 8.70
C ALA A 13 8.78 -6.78 8.01
N ARG A 14 9.54 -5.77 8.46
CA ARG A 14 9.63 -4.44 7.84
C ARG A 14 9.46 -4.55 6.32
N SER A 15 8.38 -3.99 5.77
CA SER A 15 8.10 -4.19 4.36
C SER A 15 9.11 -3.39 3.54
N MET A 16 9.74 -4.05 2.56
CA MET A 16 10.71 -3.39 1.68
C MET A 16 10.08 -2.23 0.89
N ASP A 17 8.77 -2.29 0.67
CA ASP A 17 8.02 -1.26 -0.04
C ASP A 17 7.84 0.00 0.82
N ALA A 18 7.59 -0.16 2.13
CA ALA A 18 7.45 0.98 3.03
C ALA A 18 8.78 1.74 3.23
N GLU A 19 9.93 1.11 3.00
CA GLU A 19 11.23 1.79 2.99
C GLU A 19 11.40 2.77 1.82
N LEU A 20 10.56 2.67 0.79
CA LEU A 20 10.56 3.60 -0.34
C LEU A 20 9.85 4.91 0.01
N ILE A 21 8.94 4.88 0.99
CA ILE A 21 8.19 6.07 1.40
C ILE A 21 9.16 7.12 1.96
N GLY A 22 8.99 8.37 1.52
CA GLY A 22 9.88 9.49 1.78
C GLY A 22 11.07 9.62 0.81
N LYS A 23 11.27 8.67 -0.10
CA LYS A 23 12.39 8.73 -1.07
C LYS A 23 12.12 9.72 -2.21
N PRO A 24 13.16 10.40 -2.72
CA PRO A 24 13.01 11.30 -3.85
C PRO A 24 12.80 10.54 -5.19
N PRO A 25 12.23 11.20 -6.21
CA PRO A 25 12.02 10.58 -7.52
C PRO A 25 13.28 9.97 -8.13
N SER A 26 14.45 10.58 -7.90
CA SER A 26 15.72 10.08 -8.41
C SER A 26 16.07 8.69 -7.88
N GLU A 27 15.83 8.41 -6.60
CA GLU A 27 16.10 7.08 -6.02
C GLU A 27 15.13 6.02 -6.56
N ILE A 28 13.86 6.41 -6.78
CA ILE A 28 12.86 5.50 -7.38
C ILE A 28 13.24 5.18 -8.84
N ILE A 29 13.61 6.19 -9.63
CA ILE A 29 14.03 6.01 -11.02
C ILE A 29 15.35 5.22 -11.11
N GLU A 30 16.30 5.43 -10.20
CA GLU A 30 17.54 4.65 -10.15
C GLU A 30 17.26 3.17 -9.86
N ARG A 31 16.30 2.87 -8.97
CA ARG A 31 15.95 1.51 -8.56
C ARG A 31 15.11 0.76 -9.60
N TYR A 32 14.12 1.43 -10.20
CA TYR A 32 13.12 0.79 -11.06
C TYR A 32 13.29 1.12 -12.55
N GLY A 33 14.21 2.01 -12.90
CA GLY A 33 14.39 2.50 -14.26
C GLY A 33 13.38 3.58 -14.65
N ALA A 34 13.33 3.88 -15.95
CA ALA A 34 12.42 4.87 -16.49
C ALA A 34 10.95 4.41 -16.37
N PRO A 35 10.03 5.28 -15.93
CA PRO A 35 8.62 4.93 -15.89
C PRO A 35 8.02 4.90 -17.29
N ASP A 36 7.00 4.07 -17.48
CA ASP A 36 6.23 4.02 -18.73
C ASP A 36 5.42 5.29 -18.95
N ARG A 37 4.91 5.88 -17.85
CA ARG A 37 4.16 7.13 -17.90
C ARG A 37 4.50 8.03 -16.71
N LEU A 38 4.53 9.33 -16.97
CA LEU A 38 4.57 10.40 -15.98
C LEU A 38 3.38 11.33 -16.22
N PHE A 39 2.59 11.58 -15.18
CA PHE A 39 1.43 12.48 -15.26
C PHE A 39 1.15 13.15 -13.92
N ILE A 40 0.25 14.13 -13.94
CA ILE A 40 -0.23 14.80 -12.74
C ILE A 40 -1.63 14.27 -12.43
N GLU A 41 -1.84 13.84 -11.20
CA GLU A 41 -3.15 13.45 -10.67
C GLU A 41 -3.63 14.50 -9.67
N GLN A 42 -4.89 14.90 -9.78
CA GLN A 42 -5.53 15.85 -8.86
C GLN A 42 -6.39 15.08 -7.87
N THR A 43 -6.34 15.48 -6.60
CA THR A 43 -7.27 14.96 -5.61
C THR A 43 -8.68 15.50 -5.84
N ALA A 44 -9.68 14.84 -5.25
CA ALA A 44 -11.06 15.29 -5.28
C ALA A 44 -11.29 16.67 -4.63
N SER A 45 -10.32 17.20 -3.87
CA SER A 45 -10.37 18.55 -3.31
C SER A 45 -9.81 19.63 -4.25
N ASP A 46 -9.34 19.29 -5.45
CA ASP A 46 -8.77 20.14 -6.50
C ASP A 46 -7.54 21.00 -6.09
N THR A 47 -7.10 20.94 -4.83
CA THR A 47 -5.95 21.73 -4.35
C THR A 47 -4.64 20.97 -4.44
N ASP A 48 -4.66 19.65 -4.24
CA ASP A 48 -3.45 18.85 -4.17
C ASP A 48 -3.17 18.18 -5.52
N HIS A 49 -1.93 18.35 -5.98
CA HIS A 49 -1.45 17.80 -7.23
C HIS A 49 -0.30 16.84 -6.92
N PHE A 50 -0.43 15.59 -7.36
CA PHE A 50 0.63 14.61 -7.23
C PHE A 50 1.30 14.37 -8.57
N ILE A 51 2.62 14.29 -8.57
CA ILE A 51 3.36 13.74 -9.70
C ILE A 51 3.31 12.22 -9.56
N VAL A 52 2.84 11.55 -10.59
CA VAL A 52 2.68 10.09 -10.60
C VAL A 52 3.62 9.48 -11.61
N LEU A 53 4.47 8.56 -11.16
CA LEU A 53 5.25 7.67 -12.02
C LEU A 53 4.54 6.31 -12.10
N LEU A 54 4.15 5.91 -13.30
CA LEU A 54 3.51 4.62 -13.56
C LEU A 54 4.47 3.71 -14.33
N TYR A 55 4.66 2.51 -13.79
CA TYR A 55 5.46 1.45 -14.37
C TYR A 55 4.59 0.38 -15.06
N ALA A 56 5.20 -0.40 -15.95
CA ALA A 56 4.54 -1.42 -16.76
C ALA A 56 3.81 -2.50 -15.95
N ASP A 57 4.21 -2.72 -14.70
CA ASP A 57 3.58 -3.65 -13.77
C ASP A 57 2.48 -3.02 -12.90
N TYR A 58 1.96 -1.87 -13.33
CA TYR A 58 0.87 -1.15 -12.68
C TYR A 58 1.17 -0.73 -11.24
N ARG A 59 2.45 -0.46 -10.95
CA ARG A 59 2.85 0.29 -9.76
C ARG A 59 2.81 1.78 -10.05
N TYR A 60 2.15 2.50 -9.16
CA TYR A 60 2.02 3.94 -9.19
C TYR A 60 2.79 4.51 -8.00
N PHE A 61 3.73 5.41 -8.28
CA PHE A 61 4.49 6.12 -7.26
C PHE A 61 4.04 7.58 -7.26
N TYR A 62 3.37 7.99 -6.18
CA TYR A 62 2.79 9.31 -5.98
C TYR A 62 3.75 10.17 -5.16
N PHE A 63 4.23 11.24 -5.77
CA PHE A 63 5.12 12.20 -5.14
C PHE A 63 4.34 13.43 -4.70
N TYR A 64 4.52 13.78 -3.43
CA TYR A 64 4.16 15.09 -2.89
C TYR A 64 5.45 15.89 -2.71
N GLU A 65 5.48 17.09 -3.29
CA GLU A 65 6.71 17.88 -3.44
C GLU A 65 7.86 17.06 -4.09
N ASN A 66 8.86 16.64 -3.31
CA ASN A 66 10.00 15.86 -3.77
C ASN A 66 10.16 14.53 -3.01
N GLU A 67 9.10 14.04 -2.37
CA GLU A 67 9.13 12.82 -1.56
C GLU A 67 8.02 11.87 -2.00
N LEU A 68 8.35 10.57 -2.10
CA LEU A 68 7.37 9.52 -2.36
C LEU A 68 6.42 9.43 -1.17
N TRP A 69 5.17 9.80 -1.37
CA TRP A 69 4.17 9.83 -0.32
C TRP A 69 3.33 8.55 -0.31
N GLN A 70 3.01 8.02 -1.49
CA GLN A 70 2.10 6.89 -1.65
C GLN A 70 2.56 5.98 -2.79
N ILE A 71 2.39 4.68 -2.59
CA ILE A 71 2.48 3.65 -3.61
C ILE A 71 1.09 3.06 -3.78
N ARG A 72 0.67 2.82 -5.02
CA ARG A 72 -0.57 2.11 -5.33
C ARG A 72 -0.30 0.97 -6.29
N VAL A 73 -1.04 -0.12 -6.13
CA VAL A 73 -1.23 -1.17 -7.14
C VAL A 73 -2.72 -1.42 -7.30
N ASP A 74 -3.19 -1.52 -8.54
CA ASP A 74 -4.60 -1.79 -8.85
C ASP A 74 -4.80 -3.21 -9.41
N GLU A 75 -6.05 -3.55 -9.72
CA GLU A 75 -6.50 -4.85 -10.22
C GLU A 75 -5.70 -5.44 -11.40
N ARG A 76 -4.90 -4.63 -12.11
CA ARG A 76 -4.06 -5.07 -13.24
C ARG A 76 -2.66 -5.51 -12.81
N SER A 77 -2.26 -5.22 -11.58
CA SER A 77 -0.95 -5.55 -11.05
C SER A 77 -0.90 -6.99 -10.53
N GLU A 78 0.18 -7.70 -10.85
CA GLU A 78 0.56 -8.96 -10.18
C GLU A 78 1.50 -8.71 -9.00
N HIS A 79 1.76 -7.44 -8.65
CA HIS A 79 2.68 -7.07 -7.60
C HIS A 79 2.02 -7.17 -6.22
N THR A 80 2.76 -7.73 -5.28
CA THR A 80 2.41 -7.76 -3.86
C THR A 80 2.98 -6.51 -3.19
N LEU A 81 2.16 -5.77 -2.45
CA LEU A 81 2.57 -4.59 -1.69
C LEU A 81 2.51 -4.91 -0.19
N SER A 82 3.66 -4.87 0.49
CA SER A 82 3.77 -5.23 1.92
C SER A 82 3.16 -6.59 2.29
N GLY A 83 3.32 -7.58 1.40
CA GLY A 83 2.78 -8.94 1.62
C GLY A 83 1.34 -9.15 1.18
N VAL A 84 0.64 -8.10 0.71
CA VAL A 84 -0.76 -8.16 0.26
C VAL A 84 -0.86 -8.04 -1.25
N SER A 85 -1.65 -8.89 -1.88
CA SER A 85 -1.84 -8.96 -3.33
C SER A 85 -3.29 -8.69 -3.73
N ILE A 86 -3.47 -8.31 -5.00
CA ILE A 86 -4.79 -8.27 -5.61
C ILE A 86 -5.40 -9.68 -5.61
N GLY A 87 -6.67 -9.77 -5.23
CA GLY A 87 -7.42 -11.02 -5.12
C GLY A 87 -7.27 -11.74 -3.78
N ASP A 88 -6.45 -11.24 -2.85
CA ASP A 88 -6.41 -11.77 -1.48
C ASP A 88 -7.72 -11.45 -0.75
N LEU A 89 -8.15 -12.35 0.13
CA LEU A 89 -9.25 -12.10 1.06
C LEU A 89 -8.77 -11.21 2.19
N VAL A 90 -9.47 -10.11 2.42
CA VAL A 90 -9.15 -9.15 3.50
C VAL A 90 -9.16 -9.78 4.90
N ASP A 91 -9.99 -10.79 5.13
CA ASP A 91 -10.04 -11.52 6.40
C ASP A 91 -8.77 -12.35 6.64
N ASP A 92 -8.17 -12.92 5.59
CA ASP A 92 -6.90 -13.65 5.67
C ASP A 92 -5.77 -12.66 5.97
N VAL A 93 -5.75 -11.52 5.29
CA VAL A 93 -4.79 -10.43 5.57
C VAL A 93 -4.94 -9.94 7.02
N ALA A 94 -6.17 -9.77 7.51
CA ALA A 94 -6.43 -9.37 8.89
C ALA A 94 -5.99 -10.41 9.92
N PHE A 95 -6.03 -11.69 9.57
CA PHE A 95 -5.51 -12.76 10.41
C PHE A 95 -3.97 -12.68 10.54
N GLU A 96 -3.28 -12.31 9.46
CA GLU A 96 -1.81 -12.23 9.42
C GLU A 96 -1.26 -10.92 10.01
N ILE A 97 -1.82 -9.78 9.61
CA ILE A 97 -1.30 -8.45 9.97
C ILE A 97 -1.93 -7.93 11.27
N GLY A 98 -3.17 -8.30 11.53
CA GLY A 98 -3.99 -7.79 12.63
C GLY A 98 -5.28 -7.12 12.16
N PRO A 99 -6.18 -6.80 13.09
CA PRO A 99 -7.50 -6.27 12.73
C PRO A 99 -7.37 -4.90 12.04
N PRO A 100 -8.09 -4.66 10.93
CA PRO A 100 -8.07 -3.37 10.25
C PRO A 100 -9.00 -2.36 10.91
N ASP A 101 -8.69 -1.09 10.67
CA ASP A 101 -9.64 0.02 10.80
C ASP A 101 -10.53 0.04 9.54
N TRP A 102 -11.79 -0.38 9.67
CA TRP A 102 -12.75 -0.42 8.56
C TRP A 102 -13.36 0.95 8.26
N ASN A 103 -13.39 1.32 6.98
CA ASN A 103 -14.20 2.42 6.47
C ASN A 103 -15.24 1.87 5.49
N ARG A 104 -16.52 1.93 5.89
CA ARG A 104 -17.65 1.45 5.08
C ARG A 104 -18.49 2.57 4.49
N ASP A 105 -18.19 3.82 4.83
CA ASP A 105 -18.99 4.98 4.44
C ASP A 105 -18.63 5.51 3.04
N SER A 106 -17.38 5.29 2.58
CA SER A 106 -16.85 5.87 1.35
C SER A 106 -16.27 4.86 0.35
N GLY A 107 -16.71 3.60 0.42
CA GLY A 107 -16.16 2.47 -0.34
C GLY A 107 -15.52 1.48 0.61
N GLU A 108 -15.94 0.21 0.53
CA GLU A 108 -15.54 -0.85 1.45
C GLU A 108 -14.02 -0.97 1.47
N SER A 109 -13.40 -0.37 2.49
CA SER A 109 -11.95 -0.31 2.62
C SER A 109 -11.52 -0.65 4.04
N ALA A 110 -10.34 -1.24 4.13
CA ALA A 110 -9.71 -1.67 5.36
C ALA A 110 -8.31 -1.07 5.43
N SER A 111 -7.99 -0.44 6.56
CA SER A 111 -6.71 0.18 6.83
C SER A 111 -5.93 -0.61 7.89
N PHE A 112 -4.69 -0.99 7.57
CA PHE A 112 -3.77 -1.69 8.43
C PHE A 112 -2.58 -0.79 8.75
N ARG A 113 -2.24 -0.66 10.03
CA ARG A 113 -1.04 0.08 10.45
C ARG A 113 0.16 -0.86 10.42
N LEU A 114 1.18 -0.50 9.64
CA LEU A 114 2.41 -1.28 9.57
C LEU A 114 3.36 -0.87 10.71
N PRO A 115 3.83 -1.82 11.54
CA PRO A 115 4.77 -1.53 12.62
C PRO A 115 6.20 -1.25 12.07
N ASP A 116 7.08 -0.75 12.94
CA ASP A 116 8.54 -0.70 12.73
C ASP A 116 9.04 0.20 11.57
N HIS A 117 8.37 1.32 11.35
CA HIS A 117 8.82 2.38 10.44
C HIS A 117 9.11 3.69 11.20
N ASP A 118 10.06 4.48 10.70
CA ASP A 118 10.46 5.77 11.29
C ASP A 118 9.33 6.84 11.21
N HIS A 119 8.26 6.52 10.50
CA HIS A 119 7.05 7.33 10.29
C HIS A 119 5.81 6.43 10.23
N PRO A 120 4.60 6.96 10.50
CA PRO A 120 3.37 6.17 10.47
C PRO A 120 3.01 5.77 9.03
N VAL A 121 3.22 4.50 8.69
CA VAL A 121 2.84 3.91 7.41
C VAL A 121 1.52 3.15 7.56
N GLU A 122 0.61 3.38 6.63
CA GLU A 122 -0.66 2.67 6.51
C GLU A 122 -0.74 1.93 5.18
N LEU A 123 -1.18 0.68 5.26
CA LEU A 123 -1.63 -0.11 4.12
C LEU A 123 -3.16 -0.04 4.07
N ARG A 124 -3.72 0.60 3.06
CA ARG A 124 -5.17 0.62 2.82
C ARG A 124 -5.51 -0.26 1.63
N VAL A 125 -6.51 -1.11 1.79
CA VAL A 125 -7.05 -1.95 0.72
C VAL A 125 -8.51 -1.58 0.47
N TYR A 126 -8.93 -1.64 -0.79
CA TYR A 126 -10.33 -1.61 -1.18
C TYR A 126 -10.76 -3.02 -1.59
N VAL A 127 -11.94 -3.41 -1.14
CA VAL A 127 -12.49 -4.76 -1.33
C VAL A 127 -13.79 -4.72 -2.10
N ASP A 128 -14.07 -5.80 -2.81
CA ASP A 128 -15.36 -6.04 -3.45
C ASP A 128 -16.38 -6.64 -2.47
N GLY A 129 -17.59 -6.93 -2.96
CA GLY A 129 -18.67 -7.48 -2.14
C GLY A 129 -18.43 -8.89 -1.61
N ASP A 130 -17.42 -9.61 -2.13
CA ASP A 130 -16.97 -10.90 -1.65
C ASP A 130 -15.77 -10.78 -0.70
N GLY A 131 -15.28 -9.56 -0.44
CA GLY A 131 -14.14 -9.27 0.42
C GLY A 131 -12.78 -9.45 -0.26
N LEU A 132 -12.74 -9.56 -1.59
CA LEU A 132 -11.51 -9.68 -2.36
C LEU A 132 -10.91 -8.30 -2.61
N ILE A 133 -9.61 -8.18 -2.40
CA ILE A 133 -8.87 -6.93 -2.56
C ILE A 133 -8.70 -6.61 -4.06
N HIS A 134 -9.07 -5.40 -4.48
CA HIS A 134 -8.96 -4.95 -5.88
C HIS A 134 -8.19 -3.64 -6.07
N ASP A 135 -7.79 -2.96 -5.00
CA ASP A 135 -6.92 -1.78 -5.03
C ASP A 135 -6.16 -1.69 -3.71
N ILE A 136 -4.85 -1.41 -3.77
CA ILE A 136 -3.97 -1.38 -2.59
C ILE A 136 -3.17 -0.09 -2.60
N TYR A 137 -3.13 0.57 -1.45
CA TYR A 137 -2.40 1.80 -1.21
C TYR A 137 -1.46 1.60 -0.02
N LEU A 138 -0.20 1.98 -0.15
CA LEU A 138 0.77 2.06 0.93
C LEU A 138 1.26 3.49 1.03
N TYR A 139 1.05 4.15 2.16
CA TYR A 139 1.33 5.59 2.26
C TYR A 139 1.65 6.02 3.68
N ARG A 140 2.23 7.22 3.79
CA ARG A 140 2.54 7.85 5.06
C ARG A 140 1.38 8.74 5.53
N MET A 141 0.92 8.54 6.76
CA MET A 141 -0.29 9.15 7.30
C MET A 141 -0.13 10.60 7.78
N ASP A 142 1.08 11.04 8.08
CA ASP A 142 1.38 12.35 8.70
C ASP A 142 1.91 13.40 7.71
N PHE A 143 1.61 13.23 6.42
CA PHE A 143 1.85 14.23 5.38
C PHE A 143 0.71 15.26 5.31
#